data_AF-A0A1J3IZM5-F1
#
_entry.id   AF-A0A1J3IZM5-F1
#
_cell.length_a   1.000
_cell.length_b   1.000
_cell.length_c   1.000
_cell.angle_alpha   90.00
_cell.angle_beta   90.00
_cell.angle_gamma   90.00
#
_symmetry.space_group_name_H-M   'P 1'
#
loop_
_entity.id
_entity.type
_entity.pdbx_description
1 polymer ?
#
loop_
_entity_poly.entity_id
_entity_poly.type
_entity_poly.pdbx_seq_one_letter_code
_entity_poly.pdbx_strand_id
1 'polypeptide(L)'
;MQTVKALRRVTEPLKWVRPISYGRSFSALPNYSASDADTEDQVLVEGKAKSRAAILNSPSSLNALSAPVVGRLMRLYESWEENPAISFVLMKGSGKAFSSGADVLPLYHLINEGNTEECKDFFKSLYKFVYLQGTYLKPNIAIMDGVTMGCGGGISIPGMFRVATDKTVLAHPEVQIGFHPDAGASYYLSRLPGYLGEYLALTGQKLNGVEMIACGLATHYCLHSRLEMIEERICKLLSDDPTVIETSLAQYGDLVYPDSSSVLHKIEMIDKYFGLDTVEEIIEAMENEVADSCNEWCKKTLKQVKEASPLSLKITLQSIREGRFQTLDQCLTREYRMSLCGVSKTVSGDFCEGIRARLVDKDFAPKWDPPRLEDVSKDMVDSYFSPATDPDDQDSELKLPTAQREPNV
;
A
#
# COMPACT_ATOMS: atom_id res chain seq x y z
N MET A 1 84.45 12.66 16.70
CA MET A 1 84.86 14.07 16.84
C MET A 1 84.27 14.82 15.66
N GLN A 2 83.21 15.58 15.94
CA GLN A 2 83.24 17.05 15.99
C GLN A 2 82.97 17.64 14.58
N THR A 3 81.74 18.11 14.34
CA THR A 3 81.31 19.54 14.38
C THR A 3 81.77 20.29 13.11
N VAL A 4 81.06 21.23 12.46
CA VAL A 4 79.90 22.09 12.75
C VAL A 4 79.72 23.04 11.55
N LYS A 5 78.48 23.47 11.26
CA LYS A 5 77.96 24.76 10.70
C LYS A 5 78.74 25.46 9.54
N ALA A 6 78.12 26.11 8.55
CA ALA A 6 77.26 27.30 8.68
C ALA A 6 76.89 27.89 7.29
N LEU A 7 75.64 28.41 7.15
CA LEU A 7 75.21 29.76 6.65
C LEU A 7 75.87 30.34 5.35
N ARG A 8 75.23 31.02 4.39
CA ARG A 8 74.06 31.94 4.36
C ARG A 8 73.81 32.47 2.90
N ARG A 9 72.67 33.17 2.70
CA ARG A 9 72.20 34.08 1.60
C ARG A 9 71.25 33.45 0.56
N VAL A 10 69.93 33.65 0.63
CA VAL A 10 69.06 34.84 0.40
C VAL A 10 68.97 35.27 -1.08
N THR A 11 67.86 34.91 -1.72
CA THR A 11 67.11 35.73 -2.70
C THR A 11 65.62 35.37 -2.60
N GLU A 12 64.77 36.37 -2.33
CA GLU A 12 63.29 36.36 -2.39
C GLU A 12 62.82 36.83 -3.79
N PRO A 13 61.50 36.90 -4.13
CA PRO A 13 60.28 36.33 -3.54
C PRO A 13 59.33 35.67 -4.58
N LEU A 14 58.33 34.92 -4.14
CA LEU A 14 56.96 35.02 -4.71
C LEU A 14 55.93 34.37 -3.79
N LYS A 15 54.99 35.21 -3.36
CA LYS A 15 53.86 34.94 -2.46
C LYS A 15 52.91 33.92 -3.08
N TRP A 16 52.46 32.92 -2.33
CA TRP A 16 51.10 32.38 -2.47
C TRP A 16 50.54 32.00 -1.10
N VAL A 17 49.29 32.40 -0.91
CA VAL A 17 48.52 32.48 0.35
C VAL A 17 47.95 31.11 0.69
N ARG A 18 48.01 30.69 1.96
CA ARG A 18 47.17 29.60 2.51
C ARG A 18 45.83 30.17 2.96
N PRO A 19 44.74 29.40 2.89
CA PRO A 19 44.06 29.13 4.16
C PRO A 19 43.49 27.71 4.34
N ILE A 20 43.63 27.24 5.59
CA ILE A 20 42.59 26.64 6.45
C ILE A 20 41.87 25.38 5.90
N SER A 21 42.29 24.22 6.42
CA SER A 21 41.52 22.97 6.38
C SER A 21 40.36 23.04 7.39
N TYR A 22 39.14 23.24 6.88
CA TYR A 22 37.92 23.04 7.65
C TYR A 22 37.62 21.55 7.79
N GLY A 23 37.38 21.12 9.03
CA GLY A 23 36.89 19.79 9.35
C GLY A 23 35.54 19.54 8.69
N ARG A 24 35.37 18.33 8.14
CA ARG A 24 34.07 17.85 7.67
C ARG A 24 33.19 17.60 8.89
N SER A 25 32.29 18.54 9.15
CA SER A 25 31.18 18.37 10.07
C SER A 25 30.16 17.41 9.43
N PHE A 26 29.83 16.34 10.13
CA PHE A 26 28.63 15.54 9.90
C PHE A 26 27.42 16.45 10.18
N SER A 27 26.76 16.95 9.14
CA SER A 27 25.45 17.58 9.29
C SER A 27 24.38 16.49 9.20
N ALA A 28 23.94 16.01 10.35
CA ALA A 28 22.60 15.43 10.48
C ALA A 28 21.60 16.52 10.09
N LEU A 29 20.83 16.29 9.03
CA LEU A 29 19.70 17.16 8.70
C LEU A 29 18.60 16.93 9.74
N PRO A 30 18.01 18.00 10.32
CA PRO A 30 16.97 17.86 11.33
C PRO A 30 15.64 17.42 10.70
N ASN A 31 14.86 16.64 11.47
CA ASN A 31 13.45 16.34 11.20
C ASN A 31 12.68 17.64 10.95
N TYR A 32 12.30 17.87 9.69
CA TYR A 32 11.28 18.87 9.36
C TYR A 32 9.92 18.22 9.56
N SER A 33 9.15 18.70 10.54
CA SER A 33 7.70 18.58 10.46
C SER A 33 7.26 19.24 9.15
N ALA A 34 6.61 18.47 8.26
CA ALA A 34 6.13 18.99 6.98
C ALA A 34 5.29 20.25 7.20
N SER A 35 5.61 21.34 6.52
CA SER A 35 4.78 22.53 6.56
C SER A 35 3.46 22.28 5.81
N ASP A 36 2.41 23.06 6.10
CA ASP A 36 1.15 22.98 5.36
C ASP A 36 1.37 23.19 3.85
N ALA A 37 2.38 24.00 3.47
CA ALA A 37 2.80 24.21 2.09
C ALA A 37 3.43 22.96 1.46
N ASP A 38 4.28 22.22 2.19
CA ASP A 38 4.85 20.96 1.69
C ASP A 38 3.75 19.90 1.47
N THR A 39 2.74 19.89 2.33
CA THR A 39 1.59 18.97 2.20
C THR A 39 0.68 19.39 1.03
N GLU A 40 0.54 20.69 0.77
CA GLU A 40 -0.14 21.24 -0.41
C GLU A 40 0.49 20.79 -1.71
N ASP A 41 1.83 20.76 -1.76
CA ASP A 41 2.58 20.32 -2.94
C ASP A 41 2.54 18.80 -3.14
N GLN A 42 2.36 18.02 -2.07
CA GLN A 42 2.23 16.55 -2.13
C GLN A 42 0.86 16.06 -2.59
N VAL A 43 -0.20 16.87 -2.44
CA VAL A 43 -1.53 16.57 -3.00
C VAL A 43 -2.09 17.79 -3.70
N LEU A 44 -1.93 17.81 -5.02
CA LEU A 44 -2.43 18.89 -5.87
C LEU A 44 -3.94 18.74 -6.07
N VAL A 45 -4.62 19.88 -6.23
CA VAL A 45 -6.05 19.93 -6.51
C VAL A 45 -6.26 20.57 -7.87
N GLU A 46 -6.90 19.85 -8.79
CA GLU A 46 -7.35 20.41 -10.06
C GLU A 46 -8.89 20.55 -10.05
N GLY A 47 -9.37 21.76 -10.35
CA GLY A 47 -10.79 22.05 -10.41
C GLY A 47 -11.28 22.30 -11.84
N LYS A 48 -12.33 21.59 -12.24
CA LYS A 48 -13.11 21.90 -13.46
C LYS A 48 -14.54 22.25 -13.09
N ALA A 49 -15.41 22.42 -14.08
CA ALA A 49 -16.77 22.92 -13.89
C ALA A 49 -17.54 22.16 -12.79
N LYS A 50 -17.59 20.82 -12.89
CA LYS A 50 -18.33 19.95 -11.96
C LYS A 50 -17.48 18.86 -11.30
N SER A 51 -16.19 18.81 -11.60
CA SER A 51 -15.27 17.81 -11.04
C SER A 51 -14.16 18.42 -10.21
N ARG A 52 -13.67 17.65 -9.24
CA ARG A 52 -12.42 17.91 -8.53
C ARG A 52 -11.51 16.70 -8.66
N ALA A 53 -10.23 16.95 -8.90
CA ALA A 53 -9.21 15.90 -8.92
C ALA A 53 -8.22 16.11 -7.77
N ALA A 54 -8.01 15.06 -6.97
CA ALA A 54 -6.88 14.95 -6.05
C ALA A 54 -5.74 14.23 -6.78
N ILE A 55 -4.59 14.89 -6.90
CA ILE A 55 -3.42 14.36 -7.59
C ILE A 55 -2.32 14.13 -6.57
N LEU A 56 -1.99 12.85 -6.30
CA LEU A 56 -0.84 12.49 -5.47
C LEU A 56 0.44 12.90 -6.19
N ASN A 57 1.26 13.73 -5.54
CA ASN A 57 2.37 14.42 -6.19
C ASN A 57 3.68 14.32 -5.39
N SER A 58 4.08 13.08 -5.14
CA SER A 58 5.39 12.72 -4.58
C SER A 58 6.09 11.70 -5.48
N PRO A 59 6.38 12.04 -6.76
CA PRO A 59 6.87 11.06 -7.74
C PRO A 59 8.23 10.45 -7.36
N SER A 60 9.04 11.13 -6.55
CA SER A 60 10.31 10.62 -6.02
C SER A 60 10.13 9.45 -5.05
N SER A 61 9.04 9.41 -4.30
CA SER A 61 8.67 8.32 -3.39
C SER A 61 7.57 7.42 -3.97
N LEU A 62 7.33 7.48 -5.29
CA LEU A 62 6.26 6.74 -5.97
C LEU A 62 4.87 7.00 -5.38
N ASN A 63 4.62 8.23 -4.94
CA ASN A 63 3.35 8.67 -4.34
C ASN A 63 2.97 7.85 -3.09
N ALA A 64 3.97 7.55 -2.24
CA ALA A 64 3.76 6.94 -0.93
C ALA A 64 2.87 7.83 -0.02
N LEU A 65 2.02 7.19 0.77
CA LEU A 65 1.06 7.83 1.65
C LEU A 65 1.65 8.05 3.04
N SER A 66 1.82 9.31 3.41
CA SER A 66 2.20 9.75 4.76
C SER A 66 0.97 10.27 5.52
N ALA A 67 1.08 10.44 6.85
CA ALA A 67 -0.01 10.98 7.66
C ALA A 67 -0.51 12.36 7.16
N PRO A 68 0.36 13.33 6.80
CA PRO A 68 -0.09 14.60 6.22
C PRO A 68 -0.87 14.44 4.91
N VAL A 69 -0.42 13.55 4.01
CA VAL A 69 -1.10 13.26 2.73
C VAL A 69 -2.50 12.71 2.97
N VAL A 70 -2.62 11.70 3.83
CA VAL A 70 -3.92 11.10 4.18
C VAL A 70 -4.83 12.12 4.84
N GLY A 71 -4.32 12.92 5.78
CA GLY A 71 -5.09 13.96 6.45
C GLY A 71 -5.59 15.04 5.49
N ARG A 72 -4.77 15.41 4.49
CA ARG A 72 -5.17 16.35 3.43
C ARG A 72 -6.25 15.75 2.53
N LEU A 73 -6.09 14.50 2.08
CA LEU A 73 -7.10 13.81 1.28
C LEU A 73 -8.44 13.72 2.01
N MET A 74 -8.43 13.38 3.30
CA MET A 74 -9.62 13.32 4.13
C MET A 74 -10.36 14.66 4.17
N ARG A 75 -9.65 15.76 4.48
CA ARG A 75 -10.26 17.12 4.48
C ARG A 75 -10.83 17.51 3.12
N LEU A 76 -10.12 17.19 2.03
CA LEU A 76 -10.59 17.48 0.68
C LEU A 76 -11.88 16.71 0.37
N TYR A 77 -11.89 15.40 0.58
CA TYR A 77 -13.04 14.55 0.28
C TYR A 77 -14.26 14.91 1.14
N GLU A 78 -14.10 15.17 2.43
CA GLU A 78 -15.19 15.66 3.29
C GLU A 78 -15.74 17.00 2.78
N SER A 79 -14.87 17.95 2.40
CA SER A 79 -15.30 19.25 1.86
C SER A 79 -16.00 19.13 0.50
N TRP A 80 -15.60 18.16 -0.32
CA TRP A 80 -16.15 17.96 -1.66
C TRP A 80 -17.49 17.23 -1.63
N GLU A 81 -17.71 16.36 -0.64
CA GLU A 81 -18.96 15.63 -0.45
C GLU A 81 -20.11 16.60 -0.16
N GLU A 82 -19.89 17.57 0.72
CA GLU A 82 -20.89 18.57 1.11
C GLU A 82 -21.13 19.68 0.07
N ASN A 83 -20.25 19.80 -0.94
CA ASN A 83 -20.32 20.92 -1.89
C ASN A 83 -21.24 20.61 -3.09
N PRO A 84 -22.41 21.26 -3.24
CA PRO A 84 -23.35 20.99 -4.34
C PRO A 84 -22.82 21.42 -5.72
N ALA A 85 -21.74 22.21 -5.79
CA ALA A 85 -21.09 22.56 -7.05
C ALA A 85 -20.26 21.41 -7.63
N ILE A 86 -19.88 20.42 -6.80
CA ILE A 86 -19.07 19.26 -7.19
C ILE A 86 -19.99 18.06 -7.39
N SER A 87 -19.98 17.51 -8.60
CA SER A 87 -20.78 16.35 -9.00
C SER A 87 -20.07 15.03 -8.78
N PHE A 88 -18.75 14.97 -9.02
CA PHE A 88 -17.94 13.77 -8.84
C PHE A 88 -16.48 14.12 -8.59
N VAL A 89 -15.71 13.15 -8.09
CA VAL A 89 -14.31 13.32 -7.71
C VAL A 89 -13.41 12.34 -8.47
N LEU A 90 -12.18 12.77 -8.72
CA LEU A 90 -11.14 12.00 -9.40
C LEU A 90 -9.92 11.87 -8.49
N MET A 91 -9.27 10.72 -8.50
CA MET A 91 -7.96 10.51 -7.91
C MET A 91 -6.98 9.97 -8.94
N LYS A 92 -5.79 10.55 -9.01
CA LYS A 92 -4.68 10.05 -9.83
C LYS A 92 -3.33 10.32 -9.16
N GLY A 93 -2.28 9.64 -9.62
CA GLY A 93 -0.90 9.91 -9.21
C GLY A 93 -0.13 10.64 -10.29
N SER A 94 0.87 11.44 -9.91
CA SER A 94 1.82 12.02 -10.83
C SER A 94 3.01 11.08 -11.10
N GLY A 95 3.57 11.13 -12.31
CA GLY A 95 4.76 10.35 -12.67
C GLY A 95 4.45 8.89 -13.02
N LYS A 96 5.15 7.95 -12.37
CA LYS A 96 5.18 6.52 -12.77
C LYS A 96 4.30 5.61 -11.90
N ALA A 97 3.67 6.16 -10.88
CA ALA A 97 2.89 5.41 -9.90
C ALA A 97 1.59 6.14 -9.63
N PHE A 98 0.52 5.38 -9.39
CA PHE A 98 -0.64 5.91 -8.72
C PHE A 98 -0.31 6.14 -7.24
N SER A 99 0.04 5.06 -6.53
CA SER A 99 0.57 5.10 -5.16
C SER A 99 1.27 3.78 -4.83
N SER A 100 2.46 3.86 -4.24
CA SER A 100 3.20 2.68 -3.76
C SER A 100 2.78 2.18 -2.38
N GLY A 101 1.72 2.73 -1.78
CA GLY A 101 1.24 2.36 -0.45
C GLY A 101 1.77 3.27 0.65
N ALA A 102 1.83 2.77 1.89
CA ALA A 102 2.21 3.57 3.05
C ALA A 102 3.69 3.95 3.00
N ASP A 103 4.02 5.15 3.47
CA ASP A 103 5.42 5.51 3.73
C ASP A 103 5.90 4.83 5.01
N VAL A 104 6.43 3.61 4.86
CA VAL A 104 6.80 2.74 5.98
C VAL A 104 8.13 3.14 6.64
N LEU A 105 8.96 3.99 6.01
CA LEU A 105 10.24 4.41 6.59
C LEU A 105 10.03 5.32 7.82
N PRO A 106 9.19 6.38 7.76
CA PRO A 106 8.80 7.13 8.96
C PRO A 106 8.19 6.23 10.04
N LEU A 107 7.30 5.29 9.69
CA LEU A 107 6.70 4.36 10.64
C LEU A 107 7.77 3.51 11.34
N TYR A 108 8.74 2.98 10.61
CA TYR A 108 9.86 2.23 11.16
C TYR A 108 10.66 3.05 12.19
N HIS A 109 10.93 4.32 11.90
CA HIS A 109 11.63 5.20 12.83
C HIS A 109 10.80 5.47 14.09
N LEU A 110 9.52 5.83 13.94
CA LEU A 110 8.61 6.06 15.06
C LEU A 110 8.48 4.85 15.98
N ILE A 111 8.32 3.64 15.42
CA ILE A 111 8.24 2.41 16.20
C ILE A 111 9.54 2.15 16.97
N ASN A 112 10.70 2.40 16.37
CA ASN A 112 11.99 2.21 17.04
C ASN A 112 12.31 3.28 18.09
N GLU A 113 11.71 4.46 17.98
CA GLU A 113 11.77 5.53 18.99
C GLU A 113 10.75 5.34 20.11
N GLY A 114 9.84 4.36 19.99
CA GLY A 114 8.77 4.09 20.96
C GLY A 114 7.51 4.96 20.78
N ASN A 115 7.43 5.72 19.69
CA ASN A 115 6.31 6.61 19.36
C ASN A 115 5.20 5.86 18.59
N THR A 116 4.64 4.82 19.22
CA THR A 116 3.60 3.97 18.62
C THR A 116 2.26 4.67 18.43
N GLU A 117 1.96 5.72 19.22
CA GLU A 117 0.74 6.51 19.07
C GLU A 117 0.66 7.25 17.73
N GLU A 118 1.77 7.78 17.21
CA GLU A 118 1.79 8.40 15.88
C GLU A 118 1.51 7.38 14.76
N CYS A 119 1.93 6.12 14.95
CA CYS A 119 1.60 5.03 14.03
C CYS A 119 0.10 4.68 14.12
N LYS A 120 -0.46 4.64 15.33
CA LYS A 120 -1.90 4.43 15.57
C LYS A 120 -2.73 5.49 14.85
N ASP A 121 -2.36 6.76 14.97
CA ASP A 121 -3.04 7.87 14.31
C ASP A 121 -2.95 7.80 12.78
N PHE A 122 -1.81 7.37 12.23
CA PHE A 122 -1.67 7.13 10.79
C PHE A 122 -2.66 6.07 10.28
N PHE A 123 -2.67 4.87 10.87
CA PHE A 123 -3.57 3.79 10.45
C PHE A 123 -5.05 4.16 10.68
N LYS A 124 -5.36 4.83 11.79
CA LYS A 124 -6.72 5.32 12.09
C LYS A 124 -7.21 6.29 11.02
N SER A 125 -6.36 7.24 10.61
CA SER A 125 -6.70 8.21 9.57
C SER A 125 -6.81 7.53 8.20
N LEU A 126 -5.89 6.63 7.88
CA LEU A 126 -5.89 5.88 6.62
C LEU A 126 -7.17 5.06 6.47
N TYR A 127 -7.57 4.30 7.49
CA TYR A 127 -8.73 3.42 7.38
C TYR A 127 -10.05 4.18 7.42
N LYS A 128 -10.12 5.30 8.14
CA LYS A 128 -11.24 6.24 8.01
C LYS A 128 -11.35 6.79 6.59
N PHE A 129 -10.22 7.12 5.95
CA PHE A 129 -10.21 7.60 4.58
C PHE A 129 -10.62 6.51 3.58
N VAL A 130 -10.15 5.27 3.75
CA VAL A 130 -10.56 4.13 2.94
C VAL A 130 -12.06 3.87 3.07
N TYR A 131 -12.59 3.93 4.30
CA TYR A 131 -14.03 3.81 4.54
C TYR A 131 -14.80 4.93 3.85
N LEU A 132 -14.33 6.18 3.96
CA LEU A 132 -14.87 7.33 3.23
C LEU A 132 -14.89 7.11 1.72
N GLN A 133 -13.83 6.55 1.14
CA GLN A 133 -13.79 6.25 -0.27
C GLN A 133 -14.82 5.19 -0.68
N GLY A 134 -14.97 4.15 0.14
CA GLY A 134 -15.91 3.05 -0.10
C GLY A 134 -17.38 3.42 0.09
N THR A 135 -17.66 4.45 0.88
CA THR A 135 -19.02 4.90 1.24
C THR A 135 -19.32 6.31 0.76
N TYR A 136 -18.53 6.82 -0.19
CA TYR A 136 -18.62 8.20 -0.68
C TYR A 136 -19.94 8.42 -1.41
N LEU A 137 -20.64 9.52 -1.09
CA LEU A 137 -21.99 9.79 -1.61
C LEU A 137 -22.01 10.25 -3.08
N LYS A 138 -20.85 10.63 -3.60
CA LYS A 138 -20.68 11.06 -5.00
C LYS A 138 -19.88 10.03 -5.79
N PRO A 139 -20.04 9.96 -7.11
CA PRO A 139 -19.18 9.14 -7.93
C PRO A 139 -17.70 9.51 -7.71
N ASN A 140 -16.90 8.50 -7.42
CA ASN A 140 -15.45 8.64 -7.30
C ASN A 140 -14.77 7.77 -8.37
N ILE A 141 -13.74 8.34 -9.00
CA ILE A 141 -13.00 7.71 -10.09
C ILE A 141 -11.54 7.63 -9.66
N ALA A 142 -10.96 6.44 -9.66
CA ALA A 142 -9.52 6.24 -9.46
C ALA A 142 -8.85 5.85 -10.78
N ILE A 143 -7.85 6.63 -11.20
CA ILE A 143 -6.98 6.31 -12.33
C ILE A 143 -5.72 5.65 -11.78
N MET A 144 -5.63 4.32 -11.92
CA MET A 144 -4.54 3.50 -11.40
C MET A 144 -3.40 3.37 -12.43
N ASP A 145 -2.94 4.48 -13.01
CA ASP A 145 -1.86 4.46 -14.01
C ASP A 145 -0.49 4.28 -13.34
N GLY A 146 0.10 3.10 -13.51
CA GLY A 146 1.37 2.74 -12.90
C GLY A 146 1.24 1.87 -11.64
N VAL A 147 2.27 1.94 -10.78
CA VAL A 147 2.33 1.16 -9.54
C VAL A 147 1.19 1.55 -8.60
N THR A 148 0.42 0.54 -8.16
CA THR A 148 -0.66 0.63 -7.16
C THR A 148 -0.41 -0.46 -6.13
N MET A 149 0.25 -0.16 -5.01
CA MET A 149 0.65 -1.20 -4.05
C MET A 149 0.10 -0.93 -2.66
N GLY A 150 -0.19 -2.00 -1.92
CA GLY A 150 -0.70 -1.95 -0.56
C GLY A 150 -1.91 -1.05 -0.40
N CYS A 151 -1.85 -0.11 0.53
CA CYS A 151 -2.93 0.84 0.75
C CYS A 151 -3.21 1.78 -0.44
N GLY A 152 -2.37 1.81 -1.48
CA GLY A 152 -2.72 2.38 -2.79
C GLY A 152 -3.94 1.70 -3.42
N GLY A 153 -4.06 0.38 -3.26
CA GLY A 153 -5.29 -0.36 -3.58
C GLY A 153 -6.45 0.04 -2.68
N GLY A 154 -6.19 0.26 -1.38
CA GLY A 154 -7.19 0.68 -0.41
C GLY A 154 -7.84 2.05 -0.70
N ILE A 155 -7.07 3.02 -1.19
CA ILE A 155 -7.60 4.36 -1.54
C ILE A 155 -8.27 4.42 -2.93
N SER A 156 -8.32 3.31 -3.66
CA SER A 156 -8.82 3.25 -5.04
C SER A 156 -9.92 2.19 -5.24
N ILE A 157 -9.68 0.95 -4.80
CA ILE A 157 -10.52 -0.22 -5.10
C ILE A 157 -11.93 -0.14 -4.46
N PRO A 158 -12.09 0.32 -3.21
CA PRO A 158 -13.42 0.50 -2.62
C PRO A 158 -14.30 1.53 -3.34
N GLY A 159 -13.72 2.34 -4.22
CA GLY A 159 -14.40 3.40 -4.95
C GLY A 159 -15.50 2.92 -5.92
N MET A 160 -16.08 3.86 -6.69
CA MET A 160 -17.12 3.53 -7.67
C MET A 160 -16.52 3.10 -9.02
N PHE A 161 -15.57 3.87 -9.56
CA PHE A 161 -14.91 3.58 -10.83
C PHE A 161 -13.41 3.45 -10.68
N ARG A 162 -12.84 2.41 -11.30
CA ARG A 162 -11.42 2.04 -11.25
C ARG A 162 -10.92 1.85 -12.67
N VAL A 163 -10.11 2.81 -13.14
CA VAL A 163 -9.53 2.79 -14.48
C VAL A 163 -8.11 2.25 -14.38
N ALA A 164 -7.90 1.04 -14.90
CA ALA A 164 -6.58 0.47 -15.09
C ALA A 164 -6.01 0.82 -16.48
N THR A 165 -4.69 0.74 -16.61
CA THR A 165 -3.93 0.97 -17.83
C THR A 165 -2.95 -0.17 -18.12
N ASP A 166 -2.30 -0.12 -19.29
CA ASP A 166 -1.18 -1.00 -19.64
C ASP A 166 0.03 -0.86 -18.70
N LYS A 167 0.08 0.22 -17.91
CA LYS A 167 1.13 0.45 -16.90
C LYS A 167 0.72 0.03 -15.49
N THR A 168 -0.56 -0.27 -15.26
CA THR A 168 -1.04 -0.64 -13.92
C THR A 168 -0.32 -1.89 -13.42
N VAL A 169 0.20 -1.80 -12.21
CA VAL A 169 0.77 -2.94 -11.47
C VAL A 169 0.21 -2.91 -10.06
N LEU A 170 -0.78 -3.78 -9.79
CA LEU A 170 -1.34 -3.99 -8.47
C LEU A 170 -0.58 -5.08 -7.72
N ALA A 171 -0.24 -4.86 -6.46
CA ALA A 171 0.26 -5.92 -5.57
C ALA A 171 0.07 -5.61 -4.09
N HIS A 172 -0.01 -6.67 -3.29
CA HIS A 172 -0.04 -6.64 -1.83
C HIS A 172 1.19 -7.36 -1.25
N PRO A 173 2.37 -6.71 -1.24
CA PRO A 173 3.62 -7.32 -0.79
C PRO A 173 3.80 -7.29 0.75
N GLU A 174 2.76 -6.96 1.52
CA GLU A 174 2.84 -6.69 2.97
C GLU A 174 3.40 -7.89 3.76
N VAL A 175 2.99 -9.12 3.40
CA VAL A 175 3.50 -10.34 4.04
C VAL A 175 5.02 -10.48 3.92
N GLN A 176 5.61 -9.89 2.88
CA GLN A 176 7.04 -9.93 2.64
C GLN A 176 7.84 -8.91 3.46
N ILE A 177 7.16 -7.93 4.06
CA ILE A 177 7.74 -6.96 5.02
C ILE A 177 7.29 -7.25 6.46
N GLY A 178 6.72 -8.42 6.74
CA GLY A 178 6.27 -8.76 8.10
C GLY A 178 4.97 -8.07 8.52
N PHE A 179 4.11 -7.75 7.56
CA PHE A 179 2.81 -7.11 7.77
C PHE A 179 1.68 -7.89 7.09
N HIS A 180 0.44 -7.44 7.21
CA HIS A 180 -0.70 -8.06 6.53
C HIS A 180 -1.23 -7.15 5.41
N PRO A 181 -1.83 -7.69 4.34
CA PRO A 181 -2.61 -6.87 3.41
C PRO A 181 -3.70 -6.12 4.17
N ASP A 182 -3.70 -4.81 4.03
CA ASP A 182 -4.47 -3.90 4.88
C ASP A 182 -5.30 -2.91 4.05
N ALA A 183 -5.87 -1.90 4.70
CA ALA A 183 -6.64 -0.84 4.04
C ALA A 183 -7.79 -1.37 3.16
N GLY A 184 -8.53 -2.36 3.67
CA GLY A 184 -9.65 -3.01 3.00
C GLY A 184 -9.24 -4.12 2.05
N ALA A 185 -7.96 -4.48 1.95
CA ALA A 185 -7.50 -5.59 1.10
C ALA A 185 -8.22 -6.90 1.41
N SER A 186 -8.46 -7.19 2.69
CA SER A 186 -9.23 -8.38 3.06
C SER A 186 -10.69 -8.33 2.61
N TYR A 187 -11.26 -7.15 2.37
CA TYR A 187 -12.61 -7.00 1.82
C TYR A 187 -12.66 -7.30 0.32
N TYR A 188 -11.83 -6.62 -0.50
CA TYR A 188 -11.93 -6.80 -1.95
C TYR A 188 -11.22 -8.04 -2.49
N LEU A 189 -10.12 -8.49 -1.87
CA LEU A 189 -9.45 -9.73 -2.30
C LEU A 189 -10.31 -10.96 -1.99
N SER A 190 -11.01 -10.98 -0.85
CA SER A 190 -11.88 -12.10 -0.45
C SER A 190 -13.09 -12.30 -1.36
N ARG A 191 -13.44 -11.29 -2.16
CA ARG A 191 -14.55 -11.31 -3.13
C ARG A 191 -14.12 -11.70 -4.54
N LEU A 192 -12.83 -11.97 -4.75
CA LEU A 192 -12.33 -12.47 -6.02
C LEU A 192 -12.78 -13.91 -6.28
N PRO A 193 -12.81 -14.34 -7.56
CA PRO A 193 -13.22 -15.69 -7.92
C PRO A 193 -12.36 -16.76 -7.23
N GLY A 194 -13.01 -17.82 -6.74
CA GLY A 194 -12.35 -18.96 -6.11
C GLY A 194 -11.48 -18.52 -4.93
N TYR A 195 -10.24 -18.99 -4.92
CA TYR A 195 -9.21 -18.68 -3.91
C TYR A 195 -8.10 -17.75 -4.44
N LEU A 196 -8.42 -16.95 -5.47
CA LEU A 196 -7.49 -15.97 -6.04
C LEU A 196 -7.07 -14.90 -5.02
N GLY A 197 -7.98 -14.50 -4.13
CA GLY A 197 -7.70 -13.53 -3.07
C GLY A 197 -6.60 -13.99 -2.12
N GLU A 198 -6.72 -15.21 -1.62
CA GLU A 198 -5.73 -15.85 -0.75
C GLU A 198 -4.38 -15.99 -1.45
N TYR A 199 -4.37 -16.39 -2.72
CA TYR A 199 -3.15 -16.46 -3.54
C TYR A 199 -2.45 -15.09 -3.63
N LEU A 200 -3.17 -14.04 -4.01
CA LEU A 200 -2.59 -12.70 -4.17
C LEU A 200 -2.05 -12.15 -2.85
N ALA A 201 -2.82 -12.34 -1.77
CA ALA A 201 -2.48 -11.87 -0.43
C ALA A 201 -1.25 -12.59 0.16
N LEU A 202 -1.13 -13.91 -0.01
CA LEU A 202 -0.04 -14.70 0.57
C LEU A 202 1.26 -14.65 -0.25
N THR A 203 1.16 -14.42 -1.56
CA THR A 203 2.34 -14.42 -2.45
C THR A 203 2.87 -13.03 -2.76
N GLY A 204 2.04 -12.00 -2.62
CA GLY A 204 2.32 -10.65 -3.12
C GLY A 204 2.48 -10.61 -4.64
N GLN A 205 1.89 -11.57 -5.36
CA GLN A 205 1.97 -11.64 -6.81
C GLN A 205 1.34 -10.39 -7.44
N LYS A 206 2.03 -9.86 -8.46
CA LYS A 206 1.60 -8.68 -9.20
C LYS A 206 0.50 -9.04 -10.18
N LEU A 207 -0.52 -8.19 -10.25
CA LEU A 207 -1.51 -8.16 -11.31
C LEU A 207 -1.27 -6.96 -12.22
N ASN A 208 -1.34 -7.19 -13.53
CA ASN A 208 -1.37 -6.08 -14.49
C ASN A 208 -2.80 -5.57 -14.73
N GLY A 209 -2.95 -4.45 -15.44
CA GLY A 209 -4.26 -3.86 -15.71
C GLY A 209 -5.25 -4.76 -16.45
N VAL A 210 -4.77 -5.64 -17.34
CA VAL A 210 -5.61 -6.62 -18.08
C VAL A 210 -6.13 -7.70 -17.14
N GLU A 211 -5.30 -8.16 -16.22
CA GLU A 211 -5.70 -9.13 -15.20
C GLU A 211 -6.70 -8.52 -14.22
N MET A 212 -6.50 -7.26 -13.83
CA MET A 212 -7.41 -6.54 -12.93
C MET A 212 -8.81 -6.38 -13.50
N ILE A 213 -8.95 -6.04 -14.78
CA ILE A 213 -10.29 -5.96 -15.41
C ILE A 213 -10.93 -7.34 -15.51
N ALA A 214 -10.14 -8.37 -15.83
CA ALA A 214 -10.64 -9.73 -15.99
C ALA A 214 -11.06 -10.40 -14.67
N CYS A 215 -10.43 -10.06 -13.53
CA CYS A 215 -10.85 -10.54 -12.21
C CYS A 215 -11.82 -9.60 -11.47
N GLY A 216 -12.18 -8.46 -12.07
CA GLY A 216 -13.15 -7.51 -11.50
C GLY A 216 -12.59 -6.49 -10.50
N LEU A 217 -11.27 -6.40 -10.35
CA LEU A 217 -10.62 -5.36 -9.53
C LEU A 217 -10.61 -3.99 -10.21
N ALA A 218 -10.56 -3.94 -11.54
CA ALA A 218 -10.78 -2.71 -12.31
C ALA A 218 -12.17 -2.75 -12.94
N THR A 219 -12.83 -1.60 -13.08
CA THR A 219 -14.10 -1.51 -13.83
C THR A 219 -13.88 -1.17 -15.28
N HIS A 220 -12.82 -0.44 -15.57
CA HIS A 220 -12.48 0.00 -16.92
C HIS A 220 -11.00 -0.22 -17.16
N TYR A 221 -10.66 -0.43 -18.43
CA TYR A 221 -9.28 -0.53 -18.89
C TYR A 221 -9.09 0.37 -20.11
N CYS A 222 -8.00 1.11 -20.16
CA CYS A 222 -7.62 1.91 -21.32
C CYS A 222 -6.10 1.95 -21.49
N LEU A 223 -5.61 2.14 -22.72
CA LEU A 223 -4.18 2.40 -22.90
C LEU A 223 -3.79 3.76 -22.30
N HIS A 224 -2.61 3.82 -21.69
CA HIS A 224 -2.02 5.05 -21.13
C HIS A 224 -2.00 6.19 -22.16
N SER A 225 -1.75 5.88 -23.44
CA SER A 225 -1.76 6.87 -24.54
C SER A 225 -3.12 7.54 -24.78
N ARG A 226 -4.21 7.00 -24.23
CA ARG A 226 -5.56 7.56 -24.33
C ARG A 226 -6.03 8.23 -23.04
N LEU A 227 -5.23 8.19 -21.98
CA LEU A 227 -5.63 8.66 -20.66
C LEU A 227 -5.96 10.16 -20.67
N GLU A 228 -5.17 10.98 -21.37
CA GLU A 228 -5.44 12.41 -21.53
C GLU A 228 -6.81 12.68 -22.17
N MET A 229 -7.20 11.89 -23.18
CA MET A 229 -8.51 12.02 -23.83
C MET A 229 -9.66 11.66 -22.89
N ILE A 230 -9.47 10.62 -22.07
CA ILE A 230 -10.45 10.20 -21.05
C ILE A 230 -10.60 11.29 -19.99
N GLU A 231 -9.49 11.80 -19.46
CA GLU A 231 -9.52 12.87 -18.45
C GLU A 231 -10.19 14.13 -18.99
N GLU A 232 -9.86 14.56 -20.21
CA GLU A 232 -10.52 15.71 -20.84
C GLU A 232 -12.03 15.51 -21.00
N ARG A 233 -12.46 14.30 -21.38
CA ARG A 233 -13.88 13.98 -21.55
C ARG A 233 -14.60 14.01 -20.21
N ILE A 234 -14.05 13.34 -19.20
CA ILE A 234 -14.58 13.32 -17.84
C ILE A 234 -14.70 14.77 -17.33
N CYS A 235 -13.67 15.58 -17.49
CA CYS A 235 -13.65 16.97 -17.05
C CYS A 235 -14.72 17.87 -17.69
N LYS A 236 -15.28 17.47 -18.84
CA LYS A 236 -16.36 18.18 -19.55
C LYS A 236 -17.76 17.69 -19.13
N LEU A 237 -17.86 16.63 -18.34
CA LEU A 237 -19.15 16.13 -17.83
C LEU A 237 -19.76 17.12 -16.83
N LEU A 238 -21.07 17.28 -16.92
CA LEU A 238 -21.86 18.16 -16.04
C LEU A 238 -22.84 17.40 -15.13
N SER A 239 -22.89 16.07 -15.28
CA SER A 239 -23.81 15.19 -14.55
C SER A 239 -23.07 14.41 -13.47
N ASP A 240 -23.76 14.18 -12.36
CA ASP A 240 -23.41 13.29 -11.26
C ASP A 240 -24.02 11.89 -11.39
N ASP A 241 -24.76 11.60 -12.47
CA ASP A 241 -25.33 10.27 -12.73
C ASP A 241 -24.19 9.26 -13.01
N PRO A 242 -24.02 8.22 -12.17
CA PRO A 242 -23.02 7.18 -12.38
C PRO A 242 -23.09 6.54 -13.77
N THR A 243 -24.28 6.39 -14.34
CA THR A 243 -24.50 5.75 -15.65
C THR A 243 -23.86 6.57 -16.79
N VAL A 244 -23.90 7.90 -16.67
CA VAL A 244 -23.29 8.81 -17.66
C VAL A 244 -21.77 8.75 -17.57
N ILE A 245 -21.22 8.67 -16.36
CA ILE A 245 -19.79 8.53 -16.10
C ILE A 245 -19.31 7.18 -16.64
N GLU A 246 -19.99 6.09 -16.30
CA GLU A 246 -19.71 4.73 -16.79
C GLU A 246 -19.69 4.69 -18.33
N THR A 247 -20.74 5.20 -18.98
CA THR A 247 -20.81 5.23 -20.44
C THR A 247 -19.67 6.06 -21.05
N SER A 248 -19.27 7.15 -20.40
CA SER A 248 -18.17 8.00 -20.86
C SER A 248 -16.81 7.33 -20.72
N LEU A 249 -16.60 6.55 -19.66
CA LEU A 249 -15.39 5.75 -19.47
C LEU A 249 -15.34 4.59 -20.47
N ALA A 250 -16.45 3.88 -20.65
CA ALA A 250 -16.56 2.73 -21.55
C ALA A 250 -16.32 3.09 -23.03
N GLN A 251 -16.62 4.31 -23.46
CA GLN A 251 -16.35 4.79 -24.84
C GLN A 251 -14.88 4.71 -25.25
N TYR A 252 -13.98 4.83 -24.28
CA TYR A 252 -12.53 4.73 -24.50
C TYR A 252 -11.95 3.43 -23.96
N GLY A 253 -12.81 2.53 -23.47
CA GLY A 253 -12.43 1.21 -23.00
C GLY A 253 -11.88 0.36 -24.13
N ASP A 254 -10.76 -0.29 -23.87
CA ASP A 254 -10.17 -1.26 -24.80
C ASP A 254 -10.62 -2.67 -24.41
N LEU A 255 -11.06 -3.45 -25.40
CA LEU A 255 -11.36 -4.87 -25.19
C LEU A 255 -10.04 -5.63 -25.09
N VAL A 256 -9.76 -6.16 -23.91
CA VAL A 256 -8.53 -6.89 -23.60
C VAL A 256 -8.82 -8.28 -23.07
N TYR A 257 -7.89 -9.19 -23.35
CA TYR A 257 -7.96 -10.58 -22.88
C TYR A 257 -6.65 -10.92 -22.18
N PRO A 258 -6.71 -11.61 -21.02
CA PRO A 258 -5.50 -12.08 -20.35
C PRO A 258 -4.64 -12.93 -21.28
N ASP A 259 -3.33 -12.74 -21.19
CA ASP A 259 -2.37 -13.55 -21.94
C ASP A 259 -2.29 -14.99 -21.38
N SER A 260 -1.74 -15.92 -22.15
CA SER A 260 -1.63 -17.34 -21.75
C SER A 260 -0.78 -17.58 -20.49
N SER A 261 0.07 -16.62 -20.11
CA SER A 261 0.89 -16.66 -18.89
C SER A 261 0.20 -16.04 -17.68
N SER A 262 -0.99 -15.45 -17.86
CA SER A 262 -1.75 -14.81 -16.80
C SER A 262 -2.07 -15.78 -15.67
N VAL A 263 -2.09 -15.24 -14.45
CA VAL A 263 -2.55 -15.96 -13.26
C VAL A 263 -3.98 -16.47 -13.41
N LEU A 264 -4.80 -15.82 -14.25
CA LEU A 264 -6.20 -16.21 -14.47
C LEU A 264 -6.34 -17.54 -15.23
N HIS A 265 -5.29 -17.99 -15.93
CA HIS A 265 -5.22 -19.35 -16.48
C HIS A 265 -4.72 -20.39 -15.48
N LYS A 266 -4.50 -20.00 -14.22
CA LYS A 266 -4.03 -20.86 -13.13
C LYS A 266 -5.10 -21.03 -12.04
N ILE A 267 -6.32 -20.55 -12.25
CA ILE A 267 -7.40 -20.57 -11.24
C ILE A 267 -7.67 -21.98 -10.71
N GLU A 268 -7.74 -23.01 -11.56
CA GLU A 268 -7.96 -24.39 -11.08
C GLU A 268 -6.84 -24.88 -10.15
N MET A 269 -5.59 -24.52 -10.41
CA MET A 269 -4.47 -24.85 -9.54
C MET A 269 -4.47 -24.00 -8.26
N ILE A 270 -4.83 -22.72 -8.39
CA ILE A 270 -4.99 -21.83 -7.23
C ILE A 270 -6.06 -22.39 -6.30
N ASP A 271 -7.23 -22.74 -6.82
CA ASP A 271 -8.33 -23.30 -6.05
C ASP A 271 -7.96 -24.64 -5.40
N LYS A 272 -7.19 -25.48 -6.11
CA LYS A 272 -6.68 -26.75 -5.57
C LYS A 272 -5.81 -26.54 -4.31
N TYR A 273 -4.89 -25.58 -4.33
CA TYR A 273 -3.92 -25.41 -3.24
C TYR A 273 -4.36 -24.38 -2.20
N PHE A 274 -4.72 -23.17 -2.63
CA PHE A 274 -5.10 -22.06 -1.74
C PHE A 274 -6.51 -22.23 -1.15
N GLY A 275 -7.25 -23.24 -1.60
CA GLY A 275 -8.49 -23.70 -0.96
C GLY A 275 -8.30 -24.51 0.32
N LEU A 276 -7.09 -24.98 0.63
CA LEU A 276 -6.76 -25.75 1.84
C LEU A 276 -6.75 -24.89 3.10
N ASP A 277 -6.96 -25.47 4.28
CA ASP A 277 -7.41 -24.71 5.45
C ASP A 277 -6.33 -23.89 6.15
N THR A 278 -5.09 -24.36 6.10
CA THR A 278 -3.95 -23.74 6.79
C THR A 278 -2.81 -23.44 5.83
N VAL A 279 -1.94 -22.50 6.20
CA VAL A 279 -0.75 -22.16 5.40
C VAL A 279 0.18 -23.38 5.27
N GLU A 280 0.27 -24.18 6.33
CA GLU A 280 1.02 -25.43 6.38
C GLU A 280 0.51 -26.42 5.32
N GLU A 281 -0.80 -26.66 5.27
CA GLU A 281 -1.41 -27.55 4.27
C GLU A 281 -1.18 -27.04 2.84
N ILE A 282 -1.30 -25.72 2.62
CA ILE A 282 -1.04 -25.09 1.31
C ILE A 282 0.40 -25.38 0.87
N ILE A 283 1.37 -25.16 1.75
CA ILE A 283 2.79 -25.35 1.44
C ILE A 283 3.10 -26.83 1.24
N GLU A 284 2.65 -27.73 2.12
CA GLU A 284 2.88 -29.16 2.01
C GLU A 284 2.31 -29.72 0.69
N ALA A 285 1.07 -29.35 0.34
CA ALA A 285 0.45 -29.79 -0.91
C ALA A 285 1.22 -29.30 -2.15
N MET A 286 1.72 -28.07 -2.12
CA MET A 286 2.53 -27.52 -3.20
C MET A 286 3.93 -28.16 -3.26
N GLU A 287 4.55 -28.49 -2.13
CA GLU A 287 5.85 -29.17 -2.06
C GLU A 287 5.76 -30.57 -2.67
N ASN A 288 4.70 -31.30 -2.35
CA ASN A 288 4.40 -32.61 -2.95
C ASN A 288 4.23 -32.50 -4.48
N GLU A 289 3.48 -31.51 -4.96
CA GLU A 289 3.33 -31.29 -6.40
C GLU A 289 4.67 -30.95 -7.08
N VAL A 290 5.53 -30.16 -6.45
CA VAL A 290 6.88 -29.87 -6.98
C VAL A 290 7.74 -31.12 -7.06
N ALA A 291 7.65 -32.02 -6.08
CA ALA A 291 8.36 -33.28 -6.08
C ALA A 291 7.88 -34.22 -7.20
N ASP A 292 6.57 -34.27 -7.46
CA ASP A 292 5.95 -35.20 -8.40
C ASP A 292 6.03 -34.74 -9.86
N SER A 293 5.65 -33.49 -10.14
CA SER A 293 5.44 -33.00 -11.52
C SER A 293 6.46 -31.95 -11.97
N CYS A 294 7.34 -31.50 -11.06
CA CYS A 294 8.29 -30.41 -11.31
C CYS A 294 7.64 -29.12 -11.82
N ASN A 295 6.38 -28.86 -11.44
CA ASN A 295 5.64 -27.68 -11.88
C ASN A 295 6.35 -26.36 -11.52
N GLU A 296 6.81 -25.63 -12.53
CA GLU A 296 7.58 -24.38 -12.36
C GLU A 296 6.77 -23.24 -11.71
N TRP A 297 5.44 -23.21 -11.91
CA TRP A 297 4.58 -22.25 -11.23
C TRP A 297 4.53 -22.54 -9.73
N CYS A 298 4.32 -23.79 -9.33
CA CYS A 298 4.34 -24.20 -7.93
C CYS A 298 5.69 -23.90 -7.26
N LYS A 299 6.82 -24.18 -7.94
CA LYS A 299 8.17 -23.86 -7.45
C LYS A 299 8.34 -22.36 -7.19
N LYS A 300 7.93 -21.51 -8.13
CA LYS A 300 8.03 -20.06 -8.01
C LYS A 300 7.14 -19.53 -6.87
N THR A 301 5.91 -20.00 -6.79
CA THR A 301 4.95 -19.59 -5.76
C THR A 301 5.40 -20.04 -4.37
N LEU A 302 5.89 -21.27 -4.21
CA LEU A 302 6.48 -21.74 -2.95
C LEU A 302 7.65 -20.86 -2.50
N LYS A 303 8.53 -20.48 -3.43
CA LYS A 303 9.63 -19.57 -3.11
C LYS A 303 9.11 -18.23 -2.58
N GLN A 304 8.10 -17.64 -3.22
CA GLN A 304 7.51 -16.37 -2.78
C GLN A 304 6.89 -16.47 -1.38
N VAL A 305 6.13 -17.54 -1.11
CA VAL A 305 5.51 -17.77 0.20
C VAL A 305 6.58 -17.99 1.28
N LYS A 306 7.62 -18.78 1.00
CA LYS A 306 8.71 -19.06 1.96
C LYS A 306 9.61 -17.85 2.28
N GLU A 307 9.61 -16.82 1.44
CA GLU A 307 10.33 -15.57 1.69
C GLU A 307 9.56 -14.63 2.65
N ALA A 308 8.27 -14.88 2.90
CA ALA A 308 7.42 -14.07 3.77
C ALA A 308 7.55 -14.46 5.25
N SER A 309 7.08 -13.59 6.14
CA SER A 309 7.00 -13.85 7.58
C SER A 309 6.00 -14.98 7.86
N PRO A 310 6.38 -16.05 8.61
CA PRO A 310 5.46 -17.14 8.95
C PRO A 310 4.20 -16.67 9.68
N LEU A 311 4.35 -15.74 10.63
CA LEU A 311 3.22 -15.16 11.35
C LEU A 311 2.34 -14.34 10.41
N SER A 312 2.95 -13.52 9.54
CA SER A 312 2.23 -12.70 8.56
C SER A 312 1.40 -13.53 7.59
N LEU A 313 1.91 -14.70 7.17
CA LEU A 313 1.15 -15.64 6.34
C LEU A 313 -0.12 -16.14 7.04
N LYS A 314 -0.01 -16.57 8.31
CA LYS A 314 -1.18 -17.10 9.05
C LYS A 314 -2.24 -16.03 9.30
N ILE A 315 -1.85 -14.85 9.78
CA ILE A 315 -2.79 -13.75 10.02
C ILE A 315 -3.42 -13.27 8.70
N THR A 316 -2.70 -13.34 7.57
CA THR A 316 -3.21 -12.96 6.26
C THR A 316 -4.25 -13.95 5.76
N LEU A 317 -3.97 -15.26 5.82
CA LEU A 317 -4.94 -16.29 5.39
C LEU A 317 -6.25 -16.16 6.19
N GLN A 318 -6.15 -16.02 7.51
CA GLN A 318 -7.32 -15.83 8.36
C GLN A 318 -8.06 -14.52 8.03
N SER A 319 -7.33 -13.42 7.82
CA SER A 319 -7.89 -12.11 7.44
C SER A 319 -8.72 -12.17 6.17
N ILE A 320 -8.19 -12.75 5.08
CA ILE A 320 -8.92 -12.88 3.82
C ILE A 320 -10.17 -13.75 3.99
N ARG A 321 -10.06 -14.87 4.71
CA ARG A 321 -11.18 -15.80 4.92
C ARG A 321 -12.31 -15.21 5.74
N GLU A 322 -12.01 -14.50 6.81
CA GLU A 322 -13.01 -13.78 7.61
C GLU A 322 -13.65 -12.64 6.78
N GLY A 323 -12.86 -11.96 5.95
CA GLY A 323 -13.33 -10.88 5.08
C GLY A 323 -14.40 -11.30 4.06
N ARG A 324 -14.51 -12.60 3.73
CA ARG A 324 -15.54 -13.14 2.82
C ARG A 324 -16.96 -12.91 3.35
N PHE A 325 -17.12 -12.84 4.67
CA PHE A 325 -18.42 -12.77 5.35
C PHE A 325 -18.65 -11.45 6.09
N GLN A 326 -17.73 -10.51 5.97
CA GLN A 326 -17.74 -9.23 6.68
C GLN A 326 -17.99 -8.06 5.72
N THR A 327 -18.63 -7.01 6.22
CA THR A 327 -18.76 -5.71 5.54
C THR A 327 -17.42 -4.96 5.53
N LEU A 328 -17.32 -3.86 4.76
CA LEU A 328 -16.07 -3.10 4.63
C LEU A 328 -15.62 -2.50 5.96
N ASP A 329 -16.54 -1.92 6.74
CA ASP A 329 -16.27 -1.36 8.07
C ASP A 329 -15.77 -2.42 9.05
N GLN A 330 -16.35 -3.63 9.03
CA GLN A 330 -15.92 -4.75 9.86
C GLN A 330 -14.52 -5.21 9.47
N CYS A 331 -14.23 -5.33 8.18
CA CYS A 331 -12.89 -5.67 7.68
C CYS A 331 -11.86 -4.62 8.11
N LEU A 332 -12.16 -3.32 7.93
CA LEU A 332 -11.26 -2.23 8.32
C LEU A 332 -11.04 -2.17 9.84
N THR A 333 -12.07 -2.43 10.64
CA THR A 333 -11.95 -2.46 12.10
C THR A 333 -11.06 -3.63 12.55
N ARG A 334 -11.20 -4.80 11.93
CA ARG A 334 -10.34 -5.96 12.20
C ARG A 334 -8.89 -5.70 11.76
N GLU A 335 -8.70 -5.22 10.54
CA GLU A 335 -7.38 -4.85 10.01
C GLU A 335 -6.71 -3.78 10.88
N TYR A 336 -7.46 -2.83 11.44
CA TYR A 336 -6.94 -1.85 12.39
C TYR A 336 -6.31 -2.51 13.62
N ARG A 337 -7.01 -3.47 14.24
CA ARG A 337 -6.48 -4.22 15.39
C ARG A 337 -5.20 -4.96 15.00
N MET A 338 -5.21 -5.61 13.84
CA MET A 338 -4.05 -6.34 13.31
C MET A 338 -2.85 -5.41 13.10
N SER A 339 -3.08 -4.22 12.54
CA SER A 339 -2.06 -3.21 12.29
C SER A 339 -1.47 -2.66 13.58
N LEU A 340 -2.32 -2.36 14.57
CA LEU A 340 -1.87 -1.93 15.90
C LEU A 340 -1.04 -3.01 16.60
N CYS A 341 -1.47 -4.27 16.52
CA CYS A 341 -0.71 -5.39 17.04
C CYS A 341 0.68 -5.46 16.37
N GLY A 342 0.73 -5.38 15.04
CA GLY A 342 1.98 -5.42 14.26
C GLY A 342 2.95 -4.26 14.58
N VAL A 343 2.47 -3.04 14.79
CA VAL A 343 3.34 -1.90 15.12
C VAL A 343 3.73 -1.82 16.60
N SER A 344 2.94 -2.42 17.49
CA SER A 344 3.22 -2.43 18.94
C SER A 344 4.43 -3.30 19.32
N LYS A 345 4.84 -4.22 18.45
CA LYS A 345 5.86 -5.27 18.72
C LYS A 345 5.55 -6.15 19.93
N THR A 346 4.29 -6.23 20.34
CA THR A 346 3.88 -7.06 21.49
C THR A 346 3.99 -8.56 21.20
N VAL A 347 3.69 -8.95 19.96
CA VAL A 347 3.72 -10.36 19.52
C VAL A 347 4.99 -10.68 18.72
N SER A 348 5.37 -9.82 17.79
CA SER A 348 6.53 -10.02 16.91
C SER A 348 7.12 -8.69 16.44
N GLY A 349 8.43 -8.68 16.18
CA GLY A 349 9.16 -7.57 15.58
C GLY A 349 9.21 -7.60 14.04
N ASP A 350 8.52 -8.55 13.40
CA ASP A 350 8.65 -8.85 11.97
C ASP A 350 8.40 -7.65 11.07
N PHE A 351 7.46 -6.75 11.41
CA PHE A 351 7.20 -5.57 10.58
C PHE A 351 8.44 -4.67 10.48
N CYS A 352 9.09 -4.39 11.59
CA CYS A 352 10.32 -3.60 11.59
C CYS A 352 11.48 -4.34 10.94
N GLU A 353 11.60 -5.65 11.15
CA GLU A 353 12.65 -6.46 10.54
C GLU A 353 12.50 -6.54 9.02
N GLY A 354 11.27 -6.67 8.51
CA GLY A 354 10.97 -6.68 7.08
C GLY A 354 11.28 -5.34 6.43
N ILE A 355 10.91 -4.22 7.07
CA ILE A 355 11.28 -2.88 6.61
C ILE A 355 12.80 -2.70 6.62
N ARG A 356 13.48 -3.13 7.70
CA ARG A 356 14.94 -3.08 7.80
C ARG A 356 15.58 -3.81 6.62
N ALA A 357 15.21 -5.07 6.41
CA ALA A 357 15.80 -5.93 5.39
C ALA A 357 15.57 -5.43 3.96
N ARG A 358 14.39 -4.85 3.66
CA ARG A 358 14.00 -4.48 2.29
C ARG A 358 14.26 -3.03 1.92
N LEU A 359 14.17 -2.10 2.88
CA LEU A 359 14.17 -0.66 2.59
C LEU A 359 15.34 0.09 3.26
N VAL A 360 15.74 -0.31 4.47
CA VAL A 360 16.82 0.34 5.21
C VAL A 360 18.18 -0.22 4.79
N ASP A 361 18.43 -1.49 5.14
CA ASP A 361 19.71 -2.17 4.90
C ASP A 361 19.77 -2.77 3.48
N LYS A 362 18.61 -3.11 2.92
CA LYS A 362 18.46 -3.69 1.57
C LYS A 362 19.28 -4.98 1.39
N ASP A 363 19.37 -5.78 2.45
CA ASP A 363 20.02 -7.09 2.42
C ASP A 363 19.11 -8.21 1.89
N PHE A 364 17.80 -7.96 1.84
CA PHE A 364 16.76 -8.92 1.45
C PHE A 364 16.81 -10.23 2.26
N ALA A 365 17.32 -10.16 3.50
CA ALA A 365 17.50 -11.30 4.40
C ALA A 365 16.87 -11.03 5.77
N PRO A 366 15.53 -10.88 5.84
CA PRO A 366 14.83 -10.68 7.09
C PRO A 366 14.95 -11.90 8.00
N LYS A 367 15.12 -11.65 9.30
CA LYS A 367 15.20 -12.64 10.36
C LYS A 367 13.89 -12.69 11.12
N TRP A 368 12.93 -13.40 10.54
CA TRP A 368 11.59 -13.52 11.11
C TRP A 368 11.61 -14.17 12.50
N ASP A 369 10.76 -13.68 13.38
CA ASP A 369 10.53 -14.20 14.73
C ASP A 369 9.01 -14.32 14.98
N PRO A 370 8.45 -15.55 14.91
CA PRO A 370 9.15 -16.83 14.82
C PRO A 370 9.64 -17.16 13.38
N PRO A 371 10.75 -17.93 13.24
CA PRO A 371 11.39 -18.19 11.95
C PRO A 371 10.69 -19.25 11.08
N ARG A 372 9.77 -20.05 11.66
CA ARG A 372 9.10 -21.15 10.97
C ARG A 372 7.60 -21.18 11.28
N LEU A 373 6.81 -21.81 10.41
CA LEU A 373 5.36 -21.88 10.56
C LEU A 373 4.93 -22.70 11.77
N GLU A 374 5.63 -23.81 12.06
CA GLU A 374 5.35 -24.66 13.22
C GLU A 374 5.55 -23.95 14.56
N ASP A 375 6.35 -22.88 14.58
CA ASP A 375 6.65 -22.11 15.78
C ASP A 375 5.62 -20.98 16.02
N VAL A 376 4.74 -20.70 15.05
CA VAL A 376 3.65 -19.72 15.20
C VAL A 376 2.48 -20.37 15.95
N SER A 377 2.31 -19.99 17.21
CA SER A 377 1.20 -20.49 18.05
C SER A 377 -0.14 -19.86 17.67
N LYS A 378 -1.24 -20.53 18.05
CA LYS A 378 -2.60 -20.00 17.87
C LYS A 378 -2.81 -18.69 18.63
N ASP A 379 -2.24 -18.56 19.83
CA ASP A 379 -2.34 -17.35 20.65
C ASP A 379 -1.64 -16.14 19.99
N MET A 380 -0.52 -16.36 19.29
CA MET A 380 0.14 -15.30 18.52
C MET A 380 -0.77 -14.78 17.42
N VAL A 381 -1.45 -15.68 16.70
CA VAL A 381 -2.41 -15.31 15.66
C VAL A 381 -3.61 -14.59 16.29
N ASP A 382 -4.22 -15.14 17.34
CA ASP A 382 -5.42 -14.57 17.98
C ASP A 382 -5.18 -13.19 18.59
N SER A 383 -3.95 -12.90 19.03
CA SER A 383 -3.56 -11.59 19.52
C SER A 383 -3.71 -10.49 18.47
N TYR A 384 -3.55 -10.79 17.17
CA TYR A 384 -3.76 -9.83 16.09
C TYR A 384 -5.23 -9.49 15.85
N PHE A 385 -6.16 -10.38 16.22
CA PHE A 385 -7.60 -10.21 16.00
C PHE A 385 -8.34 -9.70 17.25
N SER A 386 -7.70 -9.83 18.42
CA SER A 386 -8.23 -9.41 19.70
C SER A 386 -8.31 -7.88 19.79
N PRO A 387 -9.35 -7.31 20.43
CA PRO A 387 -9.38 -5.89 20.77
C PRO A 387 -8.19 -5.51 21.65
N ALA A 388 -7.79 -4.22 21.61
CA ALA A 388 -6.80 -3.71 22.54
C ALA A 388 -7.27 -3.97 23.99
N THR A 389 -6.37 -4.49 24.82
CA THR A 389 -6.68 -5.03 26.16
C THR A 389 -7.07 -3.99 27.21
N ASP A 390 -7.19 -2.71 26.87
CA ASP A 390 -7.58 -1.66 27.81
C ASP A 390 -9.08 -1.34 27.69
N PRO A 391 -9.94 -1.88 28.58
CA PRO A 391 -11.39 -1.64 28.57
C PRO A 391 -11.77 -0.18 28.88
N ASP A 392 -10.83 0.66 29.37
CA ASP A 392 -11.05 2.08 29.61
C ASP A 392 -10.59 2.97 28.42
N ASP A 393 -9.82 2.44 27.47
CA ASP A 393 -9.46 3.15 26.23
C ASP A 393 -10.56 2.98 25.17
N GLN A 394 -11.66 3.73 25.34
CA GLN A 394 -12.75 3.81 24.36
C GLN A 394 -12.27 4.32 22.98
N ASP A 395 -11.05 4.85 22.84
CA ASP A 395 -10.46 5.32 21.58
C ASP A 395 -9.50 4.31 20.93
N SER A 396 -9.37 3.12 21.52
CA SER A 396 -8.54 2.03 21.01
C SER A 396 -9.13 1.31 19.79
N GLU A 397 -10.44 1.39 19.57
CA GLU A 397 -11.12 0.77 18.42
C GLU A 397 -11.40 1.78 17.30
N LEU A 398 -11.39 1.29 16.05
CA LEU A 398 -11.68 2.12 14.88
C LEU A 398 -13.17 2.49 14.85
N LYS A 399 -13.48 3.73 15.23
CA LYS A 399 -14.84 4.29 15.09
C LYS A 399 -15.06 4.78 13.67
N LEU A 400 -15.94 4.11 12.93
CA LEU A 400 -16.38 4.48 11.59
C LEU A 400 -17.83 5.02 11.62
N PRO A 401 -18.20 6.01 10.77
CA PRO A 401 -19.53 6.62 10.77
C PRO A 401 -20.60 5.75 10.06
N THR A 402 -20.70 4.46 10.43
CA THR A 402 -21.61 3.49 9.78
C THR A 402 -23.07 3.92 9.85
N ALA A 403 -23.54 4.41 11.00
CA ALA A 403 -24.92 4.89 11.16
C ALA A 403 -25.30 6.05 10.21
N GLN A 404 -24.33 6.85 9.78
CA GLN A 404 -24.56 7.97 8.84
C GLN A 404 -24.48 7.52 7.39
N ARG A 405 -23.67 6.50 7.09
CA ARG A 405 -23.32 6.12 5.71
C ARG A 405 -23.99 4.84 5.22
N GLU A 406 -24.38 3.99 6.15
CA GLU A 406 -25.04 2.72 5.91
C GLU A 406 -26.34 2.63 6.75
N PRO A 407 -27.28 3.60 6.64
CA PRO A 407 -28.43 3.67 7.53
C PRO A 407 -29.41 2.48 7.40
N ASN A 408 -29.23 1.59 6.42
CA ASN A 408 -30.15 0.50 6.09
C ASN A 408 -29.45 -0.83 5.68
N VAL A 409 -28.23 -1.11 6.15
CA VAL A 409 -27.63 -2.46 6.03
C VAL A 409 -28.08 -3.33 7.20
#